data_AF-E4NC37-F1
#
_entry.id   AF-E4NC37-F1
#
_cell.length_a   1.000
_cell.length_b   1.000
_cell.length_c   1.000
_cell.angle_alpha   90.00
_cell.angle_beta   90.00
_cell.angle_gamma   90.00
#
_symmetry.space_group_name_H-M   'P 1'
#
loop_
_entity.id
_entity.type
_entity.pdbx_description
1 polymer ?
#
loop_
_entity_poly.entity_id
_entity_poly.type
_entity_poly.pdbx_seq_one_letter_code
_entity_poly.pdbx_strand_id
1 'polypeptide(L)' 'MEVTVDAVRLPGGYGYTRDHPVERMTRDAEITQIHEGTNQVRRIVMSRSLP' A
#
# COMPACT_ATOMS: atom_id res chain seq x y z
N MET A 1 1.90 -0.86 -3.23
CA MET A 1 1.56 -2.20 -2.70
C MET A 1 2.71 -3.17 -2.86
N GLU A 2 3.30 -3.30 -4.05
CA GLU A 2 4.42 -4.21 -4.33
C GLU A 2 5.51 -4.22 -3.23
N VAL A 3 6.10 -3.06 -2.92
CA VAL A 3 7.19 -2.95 -1.92
C VAL A 3 6.83 -3.52 -0.54
N THR A 4 5.67 -3.16 0.01
CA THR A 4 5.28 -3.62 1.36
C THR A 4 4.87 -5.08 1.35
N VAL A 5 4.29 -5.57 0.25
CA VAL A 5 3.93 -6.98 0.07
C VAL A 5 5.17 -7.86 -0.07
N ASP A 6 6.19 -7.41 -0.77
CA ASP A 6 7.43 -8.18 -0.89
C ASP A 6 8.22 -8.15 0.43
N ALA A 7 8.22 -6.99 1.11
CA ALA A 7 8.84 -6.85 2.43
C ALA A 7 8.21 -7.76 3.50
N VAL A 8 6.88 -7.91 3.53
CA VAL A 8 6.19 -8.78 4.50
C VAL A 8 6.47 -10.26 4.23
N ARG A 9 6.71 -10.64 2.95
CA ARG A 9 6.99 -12.03 2.54
C ARG A 9 8.41 -12.48 2.81
N LEU A 10 9.38 -11.55 2.85
CA LEU A 10 10.80 -11.86 3.06
C LEU A 10 11.09 -12.70 4.33
N PRO A 11 10.58 -12.35 5.53
CA PRO A 11 10.71 -13.18 6.74
C PRO A 11 9.69 -14.34 6.82
N GLY A 12 8.91 -14.59 5.76
CA GLY A 12 7.85 -15.60 5.76
C GLY A 12 6.73 -15.28 6.75
N GLY A 13 6.20 -16.30 7.42
CA GLY A 13 5.08 -16.14 8.36
C GLY A 13 5.33 -15.13 9.49
N TYR A 14 6.59 -14.92 9.86
CA TYR A 14 6.95 -13.98 10.92
C TYR A 14 6.73 -12.52 10.51
N GLY A 15 6.81 -12.20 9.21
CA GLY A 15 6.50 -10.84 8.72
C GLY A 15 5.05 -10.42 8.92
N TYR A 16 4.15 -11.38 9.10
CA TYR A 16 2.74 -11.13 9.36
C TYR A 16 2.42 -11.01 10.85
N THR A 17 3.38 -11.24 11.76
CA THR A 17 3.16 -11.03 13.19
C THR A 17 3.39 -9.57 13.57
N ARG A 18 2.78 -9.14 14.68
CA ARG A 18 2.95 -7.77 15.21
C ARG A 18 4.33 -7.51 15.81
N ASP A 19 5.18 -8.54 15.87
CA ASP A 19 6.55 -8.42 16.36
C ASP A 19 7.45 -7.68 15.35
N HIS A 20 7.03 -7.63 14.08
CA HIS A 20 7.70 -6.90 13.03
C HIS A 20 6.89 -5.71 12.51
N PRO A 21 7.53 -4.56 12.26
CA PRO A 21 6.83 -3.37 11.81
C PRO A 21 6.28 -3.48 10.37
N VAL A 22 6.74 -4.47 9.58
CA VAL A 22 6.40 -4.63 8.17
C VAL A 22 4.91 -4.99 7.94
N GLU A 23 4.27 -5.67 8.89
CA GLU A 23 2.82 -5.90 8.84
C GLU A 23 2.05 -4.57 8.86
N ARG A 24 2.45 -3.67 9.78
CA ARG A 24 1.80 -2.38 9.96
C ARG A 24 2.01 -1.50 8.75
N MET A 25 3.23 -1.47 8.21
CA MET A 25 3.55 -0.74 6.98
C MET A 25 2.69 -1.21 5.80
N THR A 26 2.37 -2.50 5.71
CA THR A 26 1.46 -3.03 4.69
C THR A 26 0.04 -2.51 4.87
N ARG A 27 -0.48 -2.46 6.11
CA ARG A 27 -1.80 -1.87 6.40
C ARG A 27 -1.85 -0.37 6.11
N ASP A 28 -0.81 0.37 6.47
CA ASP A 28 -0.72 1.81 6.24
C ASP A 28 -0.63 2.13 4.72
N ALA A 29 0.03 1.27 3.95
CA ALA A 29 0.08 1.40 2.49
C ALA A 29 -1.31 1.19 1.83
N GLU A 30 -2.11 0.24 2.33
CA GLU A 30 -3.46 -0.03 1.82
C GLU A 30 -4.42 1.15 2.06
N ILE A 31 -4.43 1.72 3.28
CA ILE A 31 -5.33 2.85 3.58
C ILE A 31 -5.01 4.09 2.74
N THR A 32 -3.73 4.31 2.41
CA THR A 32 -3.28 5.39 1.52
C THR A 32 -3.88 5.27 0.12
N GLN A 33 -4.29 4.08 -0.30
CA GLN A 33 -4.92 3.85 -1.60
C GLN A 33 -6.40 4.22 -1.62
N ILE A 34 -7.04 4.48 -0.47
CA ILE A 34 -8.49 4.64 -0.34
C ILE A 34 -8.84 5.98 0.32
N HIS A 35 -8.15 6.36 1.38
CA HIS A 35 -8.59 7.41 2.30
C HIS A 35 -8.70 8.81 1.67
N GLU A 36 -7.68 9.23 0.93
CA GLU A 36 -7.63 10.56 0.28
C GLU A 36 -8.03 10.52 -1.19
N GLY A 37 -8.82 9.51 -1.57
CA GLY A 37 -9.21 9.25 -2.94
C GLY A 37 -8.57 7.98 -3.48
N THR A 38 -9.43 7.15 -4.05
CA THR A 38 -9.01 5.85 -4.57
C THR A 38 -7.99 6.01 -5.70
N ASN A 39 -7.14 5.00 -5.90
CA ASN A 39 -6.19 5.00 -7.02
C ASN A 39 -6.88 5.21 -8.38
N GLN A 40 -8.11 4.70 -8.56
CA GLN A 40 -8.91 4.90 -9.76
C GLN A 40 -9.30 6.37 -9.93
N VAL A 41 -9.80 7.02 -8.88
CA VAL A 41 -10.17 8.44 -8.92
C VAL A 41 -8.95 9.31 -9.17
N ARG A 42 -7.83 9.04 -8.48
CA ARG A 42 -6.56 9.74 -8.69
C ARG A 42 -6.11 9.66 -10.15
N ARG A 43 -6.21 8.49 -10.78
CA ARG A 43 -5.88 8.31 -12.19
C ARG A 43 -6.78 9.14 -13.11
N ILE A 44 -8.09 9.19 -12.85
CA ILE A 44 -9.03 10.02 -13.61
C ILE A 44 -8.66 11.51 -13.50
N VAL A 45 -8.35 11.99 -12.30
CA VAL A 45 -7.93 13.39 -12.06
C VAL A 45 -6.64 13.70 -12.82
N MET A 46 -5.62 12.83 -12.72
CA MET A 46 -4.37 12.98 -13.48
C MET A 46 -4.63 13.00 -14.99
N SER A 47 -5.47 12.10 -15.51
CA SER A 47 -5.82 12.06 -16.94
C SER A 47 -6.52 13.34 -17.43
N ARG A 48 -7.29 14.04 -16.59
CA ARG A 48 -7.89 15.34 -16.93
C ARG A 48 -6.90 16.50 -16.92
N SER A 49 -5.78 16.34 -16.22
CA SER A 49 -4.72 17.36 -16.14
C SER A 49 -3.64 17.21 -17.21
N LEU A 50 -3.71 16.16 -18.04
CA LEU A 50 -2.82 15.98 -19.19
C LEU A 50 -3.41 16.69 -20.42
N PRO A 51 -2.59 17.40 -21.22
CA PRO A 51 -3.02 18.07 -22.45
C PRO A 51 -3.45 17.11 -23.56
#